data_AF-A0A239X113-F1
#
_entry.id   AF-A0A239X113-F1
#
_cell.length_a   1.000
_cell.length_b   1.000
_cell.length_c   1.000
_cell.angle_alpha   90.00
_cell.angle_beta   90.00
_cell.angle_gamma   90.00
#
_symmetry.space_group_name_H-M   'P 1'
#
loop_
_entity.id
_entity.type
_entity.pdbx_description
1 polymer ?
#
loop_
_entity_poly.entity_id
_entity_poly.type
_entity_poly.pdbx_seq_one_letter_code
_entity_poly.pdbx_strand_id
1 'polypeptide(L)'
;MKITEIDVQMWTLYATVVIAILGFIFNAISLWQTKKATEDMAKPYVNFYVDAISVKDRQRIFVIKNFGNSPAYIQKIDVDGELDEFNERYKFKSLVGNMLAPGQKLTSSIEKSYKGTVKIHIEYKDQHGKVYKDTFTLSPRLTEDFLYTINESNKNDQVPTAIRQSTMALLRDLR
;
A
#
# COMPACT_ATOMS: atom_id res chain seq x y z
N MET A 1 16.61 -66.14 -14.36
CA MET A 1 15.34 -65.92 -13.63
C MET A 1 14.35 -65.34 -14.64
N LYS A 2 13.30 -66.09 -15.03
CA LYS A 2 12.28 -65.60 -15.98
C LYS A 2 11.27 -64.81 -15.17
N ILE A 3 11.15 -63.50 -15.46
CA ILE A 3 10.10 -62.66 -14.88
C ILE A 3 8.77 -63.11 -15.48
N THR A 4 7.82 -63.46 -14.62
CA THR A 4 6.48 -63.87 -15.04
C THR A 4 5.56 -62.65 -15.19
N GLU A 5 4.46 -62.79 -15.93
CA GLU A 5 3.49 -61.71 -16.13
C GLU A 5 2.90 -61.19 -14.80
N ILE A 6 2.74 -62.09 -13.82
CA ILE A 6 2.27 -61.78 -12.47
C ILE A 6 3.29 -60.90 -11.72
N ASP A 7 4.59 -61.16 -11.88
CA ASP A 7 5.64 -60.33 -11.27
C ASP A 7 5.57 -58.89 -11.79
N VAL A 8 5.37 -58.72 -13.10
CA VAL A 8 5.25 -57.39 -13.72
C VAL A 8 4.02 -56.64 -13.21
N GLN A 9 2.87 -57.32 -13.09
CA GLN A 9 1.63 -56.74 -12.58
C GLN A 9 1.73 -56.31 -11.10
N MET A 10 2.45 -57.08 -10.27
CA MET A 10 2.70 -56.67 -8.89
C MET A 10 3.57 -55.41 -8.83
N TRP A 11 4.64 -55.34 -9.63
CA TRP A 11 5.50 -54.15 -9.69
C TRP A 11 4.77 -52.90 -10.16
N THR A 12 3.91 -53.02 -11.17
CA THR A 12 3.11 -51.89 -11.65
C THR A 12 2.09 -51.46 -10.61
N LEU A 13 1.48 -52.38 -9.85
CA LEU A 13 0.58 -52.02 -8.74
C LEU A 13 1.31 -51.22 -7.66
N TYR A 14 2.48 -51.69 -7.21
CA TYR A 14 3.29 -50.97 -6.23
C TYR A 14 3.72 -49.60 -6.73
N ALA A 15 4.19 -49.49 -7.98
CA ALA A 15 4.56 -48.22 -8.58
C ALA A 15 3.36 -47.26 -8.62
N THR A 16 2.18 -47.74 -9.00
CA THR A 16 0.96 -46.91 -9.09
C THR A 16 0.54 -46.39 -7.72
N VAL A 17 0.60 -47.23 -6.68
CA VAL A 17 0.27 -46.82 -5.30
C VAL A 17 1.25 -45.76 -4.81
N VAL A 18 2.56 -45.93 -5.05
CA VAL A 18 3.58 -44.95 -4.66
C VAL A 18 3.37 -43.61 -5.38
N ILE A 19 3.12 -43.65 -6.69
CA ILE A 19 2.83 -42.43 -7.48
C ILE A 19 1.57 -41.72 -6.95
N ALA A 20 0.51 -42.47 -6.61
CA ALA A 20 -0.72 -41.90 -6.07
C ALA A 20 -0.50 -41.22 -4.72
N ILE A 21 0.27 -41.83 -3.81
CA ILE A 21 0.60 -41.23 -2.50
C ILE A 21 1.41 -39.94 -2.69
N LEU A 22 2.43 -39.96 -3.54
CA LEU A 22 3.23 -38.77 -3.84
C LEU A 22 2.37 -37.66 -4.46
N GLY A 23 1.50 -38.02 -5.41
CA GLY A 23 0.55 -37.09 -6.04
C GLY A 23 -0.37 -36.43 -5.01
N PHE A 24 -0.91 -37.21 -4.07
CA PHE A 24 -1.74 -36.68 -2.98
C PHE A 24 -0.98 -35.69 -2.09
N ILE A 25 0.26 -36.01 -1.71
CA ILE A 25 1.11 -35.13 -0.90
C ILE A 25 1.40 -33.82 -1.64
N PHE A 26 1.78 -33.87 -2.92
CA PHE A 26 2.02 -32.68 -3.73
C PHE A 26 0.75 -31.82 -3.85
N ASN A 27 -0.41 -32.45 -4.03
CA ASN A 27 -1.68 -31.73 -4.10
C ASN A 27 -1.99 -31.00 -2.78
N ALA A 28 -1.79 -31.67 -1.65
CA ALA A 28 -1.99 -31.07 -0.33
C ALA A 28 -1.04 -29.89 -0.08
N ILE A 29 0.25 -30.02 -0.43
CA ILE A 29 1.23 -28.94 -0.33
C ILE A 29 0.84 -27.78 -1.24
N SER A 30 0.45 -28.07 -2.48
CA SER A 30 0.03 -27.06 -3.46
C SER A 30 -1.18 -26.27 -2.96
N LEU A 31 -2.21 -26.95 -2.42
CA LEU A 31 -3.39 -26.31 -1.86
C LEU A 31 -3.03 -25.39 -0.69
N TRP A 32 -2.13 -25.83 0.19
CA TRP A 32 -1.66 -25.00 1.31
C TRP A 32 -0.91 -23.75 0.84
N GLN A 33 -0.01 -23.90 -0.15
CA GLN A 33 0.71 -22.79 -0.75
C GLN A 33 -0.25 -21.81 -1.45
N THR A 34 -1.20 -22.32 -2.23
CA THR A 34 -2.22 -21.50 -2.91
C THR A 34 -3.07 -20.76 -1.90
N LYS A 35 -3.56 -21.43 -0.84
CA LYS A 35 -4.33 -20.79 0.22
C LYS A 35 -3.57 -19.64 0.86
N LYS A 36 -2.30 -19.88 1.24
CA LYS A 36 -1.46 -18.85 1.84
C LYS A 36 -1.19 -17.68 0.90
N ALA A 37 -0.92 -17.98 -0.37
CA ALA A 37 -0.71 -16.96 -1.40
C ALA A 37 -1.98 -16.11 -1.63
N THR A 38 -3.17 -16.73 -1.63
CA THR A 38 -4.45 -16.02 -1.76
C THR A 38 -4.71 -15.13 -0.55
N GLU A 39 -4.43 -15.61 0.67
CA GLU A 39 -4.57 -14.81 1.90
C GLU A 39 -3.62 -13.61 1.91
N ASP A 40 -2.35 -13.80 1.53
CA ASP A 40 -1.36 -12.73 1.46
C ASP A 40 -1.70 -11.72 0.34
N MET A 41 -2.20 -12.19 -0.81
CA MET A 41 -2.66 -11.32 -1.90
C MET A 41 -3.92 -10.53 -1.53
N ALA A 42 -4.81 -11.10 -0.72
CA ALA A 42 -6.06 -10.47 -0.28
C ALA A 42 -5.89 -9.59 0.96
N LYS A 43 -4.66 -9.28 1.38
CA LYS A 43 -4.40 -8.45 2.55
C LYS A 43 -4.50 -6.95 2.20
N PRO A 44 -5.19 -6.13 3.02
CA PRO A 44 -5.13 -4.68 2.88
C PRO A 44 -3.79 -4.18 3.40
N TYR A 45 -3.25 -3.13 2.79
CA TYR A 45 -1.98 -2.54 3.22
C TYR A 45 -2.05 -1.02 3.15
N VAL A 46 -2.41 -0.39 4.27
CA VAL A 46 -2.53 1.06 4.36
C VAL A 46 -1.21 1.66 4.80
N ASN A 47 -0.74 2.68 4.10
CA ASN A 47 0.49 3.38 4.43
C ASN A 47 0.25 4.89 4.45
N PHE A 48 0.88 5.56 5.41
CA PHE A 48 0.94 7.00 5.57
C PHE A 48 2.35 7.49 5.24
N TYR A 49 2.47 8.47 4.35
CA TYR A 49 3.75 9.05 3.98
C TYR A 49 3.62 10.53 3.60
N VAL A 50 4.75 11.24 3.54
CA VAL A 50 4.81 12.61 3.03
C VAL A 50 5.27 12.57 1.58
N ASP A 51 4.55 13.26 0.71
CA ASP A 51 4.92 13.46 -0.70
C ASP A 51 5.07 14.96 -0.99
N ALA A 52 5.77 15.31 -2.06
CA ALA A 52 5.94 16.71 -2.47
C ALA A 52 5.68 16.90 -3.96
N ILE A 53 4.89 17.91 -4.24
CA ILE A 53 4.51 18.31 -5.58
C ILE A 53 5.20 19.64 -5.89
N SER A 54 6.01 19.66 -6.96
CA SER A 54 6.72 20.85 -7.42
C SER A 54 5.95 21.52 -8.56
N VAL A 55 4.98 22.38 -8.22
CA VAL A 55 4.30 23.24 -9.21
C VAL A 55 4.35 24.68 -8.73
N LYS A 56 5.27 25.47 -9.31
CA LYS A 56 5.56 26.89 -9.01
C LYS A 56 6.13 27.14 -7.61
N ASP A 57 5.55 26.51 -6.59
CA ASP A 57 6.04 26.43 -5.23
C ASP A 57 6.04 24.97 -4.78
N ARG A 58 7.06 24.57 -4.03
CA ARG A 58 7.13 23.23 -3.43
C ARG A 58 6.01 23.07 -2.41
N GLN A 59 5.01 22.26 -2.74
CA GLN A 59 3.91 21.92 -1.84
C GLN A 59 4.11 20.51 -1.29
N ARG A 60 4.13 20.39 0.03
CA ARG A 60 4.20 19.10 0.73
C ARG A 60 2.78 18.64 1.05
N ILE A 61 2.53 17.34 0.95
CA ILE A 61 1.23 16.74 1.20
C ILE A 61 1.39 15.47 2.04
N PHE A 62 0.45 15.25 2.98
CA PHE A 62 0.28 13.94 3.60
C PHE A 62 -0.49 13.05 2.64
N VAL A 63 -0.01 11.84 2.43
CA VAL A 63 -0.64 10.85 1.55
C VAL A 63 -0.95 9.59 2.34
N ILE A 64 -2.16 9.11 2.12
CA ILE A 64 -2.72 7.92 2.75
C ILE A 64 -3.16 7.02 1.62
N LYS A 65 -2.54 5.86 1.49
CA LYS A 65 -2.81 4.97 0.36
C LYS A 65 -2.95 3.54 0.81
N ASN A 66 -3.95 2.85 0.25
CA ASN A 66 -4.03 1.40 0.31
C ASN A 66 -3.25 0.81 -0.87
N PHE A 67 -2.13 0.17 -0.56
CA PHE A 67 -1.29 -0.56 -1.50
C PHE A 67 -1.66 -2.06 -1.58
N GLY A 68 -2.57 -2.54 -0.73
CA GLY A 68 -3.08 -3.91 -0.77
C GLY A 68 -4.11 -4.10 -1.88
N ASN A 69 -4.45 -5.35 -2.16
CA ASN A 69 -5.45 -5.70 -3.18
C ASN A 69 -6.86 -5.87 -2.60
N SER A 70 -7.05 -5.65 -1.29
CA SER A 70 -8.36 -5.67 -0.66
C SER A 70 -8.67 -4.37 0.08
N PRO A 71 -9.95 -4.06 0.32
CA PRO A 71 -10.34 -2.83 0.99
C PRO A 71 -9.90 -2.82 2.46
N ALA A 72 -9.48 -1.65 2.92
CA ALA A 72 -9.13 -1.39 4.30
C ALA A 72 -10.21 -0.54 4.97
N TYR A 73 -10.83 -1.02 6.04
CA TYR A 73 -11.77 -0.22 6.83
C TYR A 73 -11.05 0.40 8.01
N ILE A 74 -10.97 1.73 8.03
CA ILE A 74 -10.23 2.46 9.05
C ILE A 74 -11.06 2.52 10.32
N GLN A 75 -10.54 1.94 11.41
CA GLN A 75 -11.23 1.85 12.69
C GLN A 75 -10.80 2.95 13.65
N LYS A 76 -9.51 3.30 13.64
CA LYS A 76 -8.96 4.32 14.53
C LYS A 76 -7.72 4.96 13.91
N ILE A 77 -7.58 6.26 14.13
CA ILE A 77 -6.34 7.00 13.88
C ILE A 77 -6.04 7.80 15.14
N ASP A 78 -4.87 7.55 15.73
CA ASP A 78 -4.30 8.36 16.80
C ASP A 78 -3.06 9.06 16.28
N VAL A 79 -2.87 10.31 16.67
CA VAL A 79 -1.78 11.16 16.22
C VAL A 79 -1.02 11.65 17.45
N ASP A 80 0.22 11.20 17.54
CA ASP A 80 1.18 11.56 18.59
C ASP A 80 2.08 12.69 18.07
N GLY A 81 1.75 13.90 18.49
CA GLY A 81 2.42 15.15 18.10
C GLY A 81 1.43 16.21 17.62
N GLU A 82 1.99 17.35 17.23
CA GLU A 82 1.25 18.47 16.63
C GLU A 82 1.40 18.40 15.11
N LEU A 83 0.28 18.41 14.40
CA LEU A 83 0.20 18.60 12.95
C LEU A 83 0.23 20.11 12.62
N ASP A 84 0.25 20.43 11.34
CA ASP A 84 0.07 21.80 10.86
C ASP A 84 -1.36 22.30 11.09
N GLU A 85 -1.55 23.62 11.02
CA GLU A 85 -2.82 24.29 11.34
C GLU A 85 -4.02 23.69 10.59
N PHE A 86 -3.82 23.25 9.34
CA PHE A 86 -4.86 22.65 8.51
C PHE A 86 -5.31 21.27 8.99
N ASN A 87 -4.39 20.47 9.52
CA ASN A 87 -4.66 19.07 9.86
C ASN A 87 -4.86 18.86 11.37
N GLU A 88 -4.37 19.77 12.22
CA GLU A 88 -4.45 19.67 13.68
C GLU A 88 -5.89 19.65 14.19
N ARG A 89 -6.80 20.38 13.52
CA ARG A 89 -8.21 20.46 13.92
C ARG A 89 -8.93 19.10 13.88
N TYR A 90 -8.67 18.30 12.85
CA TYR A 90 -9.41 17.05 12.63
C TYR A 90 -8.53 15.80 12.78
N LYS A 91 -7.20 15.92 12.80
CA LYS A 91 -6.23 14.81 12.98
C LYS A 91 -6.57 13.56 12.17
N PHE A 92 -6.98 13.77 10.91
CA PHE A 92 -7.43 12.71 9.99
C PHE A 92 -8.65 11.88 10.46
N LYS A 93 -9.35 12.29 11.52
CA LYS A 93 -10.52 11.58 12.07
C LYS A 93 -11.66 11.41 11.06
N SER A 94 -11.73 12.27 10.04
CA SER A 94 -12.71 12.11 8.94
C SER A 94 -12.55 10.79 8.17
N LEU A 95 -11.41 10.12 8.28
CA LEU A 95 -11.17 8.81 7.67
C LEU A 95 -11.66 7.66 8.54
N VAL A 96 -11.85 7.89 9.84
CA VAL A 96 -12.33 6.86 10.77
C VAL A 96 -13.77 6.50 10.41
N GLY A 97 -14.05 5.20 10.29
CA GLY A 97 -15.34 4.67 9.83
C GLY A 97 -15.47 4.58 8.31
N ASN A 98 -14.50 5.11 7.54
CA ASN A 98 -14.50 4.99 6.09
C ASN A 98 -13.66 3.79 5.60
N MET A 99 -13.96 3.37 4.38
CA MET A 99 -13.24 2.33 3.66
C MET A 99 -12.30 2.97 2.64
N LEU A 100 -11.06 2.47 2.58
CA LEU A 100 -10.08 2.79 1.55
C LEU A 100 -9.97 1.60 0.58
N ALA A 101 -10.44 1.79 -0.65
CA ALA A 101 -10.40 0.77 -1.69
C ALA A 101 -8.95 0.45 -2.11
N PRO A 102 -8.69 -0.73 -2.70
CA PRO A 102 -7.38 -1.08 -3.26
C PRO A 102 -6.85 0.00 -4.21
N GLY A 103 -5.60 0.44 -4.02
CA GLY A 103 -4.98 1.48 -4.84
C GLY A 103 -5.45 2.90 -4.56
N GLN A 104 -6.53 3.10 -3.80
CA GLN A 104 -7.07 4.42 -3.49
C GLN A 104 -6.10 5.23 -2.64
N LYS A 105 -5.89 6.48 -3.03
CA LYS A 105 -5.06 7.46 -2.32
C LYS A 105 -5.92 8.63 -1.87
N LEU A 106 -5.67 9.12 -0.66
CA LEU A 106 -6.20 10.36 -0.12
C LEU A 106 -5.03 11.26 0.26
N THR A 107 -5.21 12.56 0.04
CA THR A 107 -4.13 13.54 0.22
C THR A 107 -4.62 14.72 1.01
N SER A 108 -3.81 15.21 1.95
CA SER A 108 -4.03 16.47 2.64
C SER A 108 -2.84 17.40 2.48
N SER A 109 -3.09 18.69 2.34
CA SER A 109 -2.03 19.70 2.20
C SER A 109 -1.30 19.93 3.53
N ILE A 110 0.01 20.15 3.46
CA ILE A 110 0.86 20.52 4.60
C ILE A 110 1.24 21.99 4.45
N GLU A 111 1.08 22.76 5.52
CA GLU A 111 1.56 24.14 5.57
C GLU A 111 3.07 24.23 5.27
N LYS A 112 3.50 25.26 4.52
CA LYS A 112 4.90 25.41 4.09
C LYS A 112 5.89 25.63 5.25
N SER A 113 5.44 26.23 6.34
CA SER A 113 6.25 26.54 7.53
C SER A 113 6.48 25.31 8.43
N TYR A 114 5.60 24.32 8.34
CA TYR A 114 5.58 23.18 9.25
C TYR A 114 6.78 22.26 9.03
N LYS A 115 7.54 21.98 10.10
CA LYS A 115 8.72 21.11 10.08
C LYS A 115 8.71 20.06 11.21
N GLY A 116 7.56 19.89 11.84
CA GLY A 116 7.34 18.92 12.92
C GLY A 116 7.44 17.50 12.40
N THR A 117 7.86 16.59 13.27
CA THR A 117 7.76 15.14 13.04
C THR A 117 6.60 14.62 13.87
N VAL A 118 5.73 13.84 13.25
CA VAL A 118 4.52 13.32 13.90
C VAL A 118 4.49 11.81 13.78
N LYS A 119 3.99 11.12 14.81
CA LYS A 119 3.72 9.69 14.75
C LYS A 119 2.23 9.47 14.58
N ILE A 120 1.86 8.63 13.62
CA ILE A 120 0.48 8.27 13.35
C ILE A 120 0.33 6.79 13.64
N HIS A 121 -0.60 6.46 14.54
CA HIS A 121 -1.04 5.11 14.81
C HIS A 121 -2.36 4.89 14.09
N ILE A 122 -2.42 3.88 13.24
CA ILE A 122 -3.64 3.51 12.53
C ILE A 122 -4.03 2.09 12.89
N GLU A 123 -5.33 1.92 13.13
CA GLU A 123 -5.97 0.63 13.25
C GLU A 123 -6.99 0.48 12.12
N TYR A 124 -6.87 -0.60 11.36
CA TYR A 124 -7.77 -0.89 10.24
C TYR A 124 -8.07 -2.39 10.17
N LYS A 125 -9.21 -2.75 9.59
CA LYS A 125 -9.62 -4.14 9.40
C LYS A 125 -9.76 -4.49 7.92
N ASP A 126 -9.56 -5.76 7.60
CA ASP A 126 -9.92 -6.31 6.31
C ASP A 126 -11.42 -6.62 6.21
N GLN A 127 -11.83 -7.14 5.05
CA GLN A 127 -13.21 -7.61 4.81
C GLN A 127 -13.62 -8.79 5.69
N HIS A 128 -12.67 -9.56 6.20
CA HIS A 128 -12.90 -10.73 7.04
C HIS A 128 -12.87 -10.41 8.54
N GLY A 129 -12.72 -9.14 8.92
CA GLY A 129 -12.71 -8.66 10.30
C GLY A 129 -11.37 -8.78 11.02
N LYS A 130 -10.29 -9.17 10.34
CA LYS A 130 -8.95 -9.19 10.91
C LYS A 130 -8.42 -7.78 11.06
N VAL A 131 -7.97 -7.44 12.27
CA VAL A 131 -7.49 -6.11 12.63
C VAL A 131 -5.97 -6.03 12.48
N TYR A 132 -5.51 -4.94 11.89
CA TYR A 132 -4.12 -4.58 11.67
C TYR A 132 -3.84 -3.25 12.38
N LYS A 133 -2.63 -3.13 12.93
CA LYS A 133 -2.16 -1.96 13.64
C LYS A 133 -0.80 -1.59 13.12
N ASP A 134 -0.69 -0.39 12.56
CA ASP A 134 0.56 0.13 12.01
C ASP A 134 0.88 1.48 12.62
N THR A 135 2.17 1.80 12.71
CA THR A 135 2.66 3.08 13.23
C THR A 135 3.62 3.68 12.22
N PHE A 136 3.34 4.91 11.82
CA PHE A 136 4.11 5.64 10.82
C PHE A 136 4.71 6.90 11.44
N THR A 137 6.01 7.11 11.26
CA THR A 137 6.66 8.36 11.64
C THR A 137 6.78 9.23 10.39
N LEU A 138 6.07 10.35 10.38
CA LEU A 138 6.06 11.29 9.27
C LEU A 138 6.96 12.47 9.60
N SER A 139 7.99 12.65 8.79
CA SER A 139 8.85 13.82 8.82
C SER A 139 8.81 14.52 7.46
N PRO A 140 8.24 15.73 7.37
CA PRO A 140 8.24 16.53 6.14
C PRO A 140 9.65 16.90 5.65
N ARG A 141 10.68 16.74 6.50
CA ARG A 141 12.07 17.01 6.16
C ARG A 141 12.65 16.00 5.17
N LEU A 142 12.17 14.75 5.18
CA LEU A 142 12.61 13.72 4.24
C LEU A 142 12.43 14.18 2.79
N THR A 143 11.35 14.88 2.47
CA THR A 143 11.12 15.40 1.13
C THR A 143 11.95 16.67 0.84
N GLU A 144 12.37 17.44 1.85
CA GLU A 144 13.28 18.58 1.64
C GLU A 144 14.68 18.12 1.24
N ASP A 145 15.18 17.03 1.83
CA ASP A 145 16.55 16.54 1.60
C ASP A 145 16.71 15.76 0.29
N PHE A 146 15.64 15.13 -0.22
CA PHE A 146 15.69 14.24 -1.38
C PHE A 146 15.21 14.85 -2.71
N LEU A 147 14.56 16.03 -2.72
CA LEU A 147 14.06 16.61 -3.96
C LEU A 147 15.16 17.28 -4.77
N TYR A 148 15.41 16.74 -5.96
CA TYR A 148 16.21 17.35 -7.02
C TYR A 148 15.80 18.82 -7.20
N THR A 149 16.73 19.75 -6.97
CA THR A 149 16.50 21.16 -7.24
C THR A 149 16.54 21.37 -8.74
N ILE A 150 15.38 21.33 -9.38
CA ILE A 150 15.24 21.91 -10.72
C ILE A 150 15.38 23.42 -10.51
N ASN A 151 16.54 23.97 -10.83
CA ASN A 151 16.77 25.42 -10.84
C ASN A 151 15.80 26.03 -11.87
N GLU A 152 14.77 26.70 -11.38
CA GLU A 152 13.84 27.44 -12.24
C GLU A 152 14.51 28.74 -12.69
N SER A 153 15.03 28.73 -13.91
CA SER A 153 15.32 29.96 -14.66
C SER A 153 13.99 30.61 -15.05
N ASN A 154 13.79 31.87 -14.61
CA ASN A 154 12.69 32.80 -14.92
C ASN A 154 11.36 32.67 -14.14
N LYS A 155 11.36 33.34 -12.99
CA LYS A 155 10.18 33.85 -12.29
C LYS A 155 9.60 35.05 -13.07
N ASN A 156 8.54 34.88 -13.88
CA ASN A 156 7.45 35.88 -13.97
C ASN A 156 6.29 35.60 -14.94
N ASP A 157 6.32 34.61 -15.83
CA ASP A 157 5.22 34.48 -16.79
C ASP A 157 3.99 33.74 -16.22
N GLN A 158 2.84 34.44 -16.24
CA GLN A 158 1.55 33.92 -15.77
C GLN A 158 1.01 32.78 -16.65
N VAL A 159 1.27 32.83 -17.97
CA VAL A 159 0.76 31.84 -18.94
C VAL A 159 1.42 30.46 -18.80
N PRO A 160 2.76 30.32 -18.76
CA PRO A 160 3.42 29.04 -18.51
C PRO A 160 3.05 28.43 -17.16
N THR A 161 2.79 29.28 -16.16
CA THR A 161 2.30 28.83 -14.85
C THR A 161 0.94 28.16 -14.97
N ALA A 162 -0.02 28.84 -15.59
CA ALA A 162 -1.39 28.34 -15.71
C ALA A 162 -1.44 27.02 -16.49
N ILE A 163 -0.62 26.91 -17.55
CA ILE A 163 -0.47 25.67 -18.32
C ILE A 163 0.08 24.55 -17.42
N ARG A 164 1.15 24.78 -16.66
CA ARG A 164 1.72 23.76 -15.75
C ARG A 164 0.71 23.33 -14.69
N GLN A 165 -0.04 24.26 -14.10
CA GLN A 165 -1.07 23.95 -13.11
C GLN A 165 -2.19 23.10 -13.70
N SER A 166 -2.66 23.47 -14.90
CA SER A 166 -3.71 22.73 -15.61
C SER A 166 -3.24 21.32 -15.95
N THR A 167 -2.03 21.17 -16.51
CA THR A 167 -1.45 19.86 -16.84
C THR A 167 -1.25 19.00 -15.60
N MET A 168 -0.84 19.57 -14.47
CA MET A 168 -0.70 18.82 -13.22
C MET A 168 -2.03 18.42 -12.60
N ALA A 169 -3.07 19.25 -12.72
CA ALA A 169 -4.42 18.85 -12.33
C ALA A 169 -4.89 17.63 -13.15
N LEU A 170 -4.63 17.64 -14.47
CA LEU A 170 -4.91 16.50 -15.35
C LEU A 170 -4.08 15.27 -14.99
N LEU A 171 -2.77 15.40 -14.79
CA LEU A 171 -1.90 14.29 -14.40
C LEU A 171 -2.26 13.73 -13.02
N ARG A 172 -2.77 14.56 -12.12
CA ARG A 172 -3.25 14.14 -10.81
C ARG A 172 -4.53 13.32 -10.92
N ASP A 173 -5.42 13.67 -11.85
CA ASP A 173 -6.68 12.98 -12.12
C ASP A 173 -6.47 11.65 -12.87
N LEU A 174 -5.47 11.59 -13.73
CA LEU A 174 -5.11 10.39 -14.50
C LEU A 174 -4.37 9.29 -13.69
N ARG A 175 -4.07 9.52 -12.41
CA ARG A 175 -3.22 8.63 -11.58
C ARG A 175 -3.95 8.09 -10.37
#